data_AF-A0A2E2C558-F1
#
_entry.id   AF-A0A2E2C558-F1
#
_cell.length_a   1.000
_cell.length_b   1.000
_cell.length_c   1.000
_cell.angle_alpha   90.00
_cell.angle_beta   90.00
_cell.angle_gamma   90.00
#
_symmetry.space_group_name_H-M   'P 1'
#
loop_
_entity.id
_entity.type
_entity.pdbx_description
1 polymer ?
#
loop_
_entity_poly.entity_id
_entity_poly.type
_entity_poly.pdbx_seq_one_letter_code
_entity_poly.pdbx_strand_id
1 'polypeptide(L)'
;MKSWLHRQFDEKLVEPNSALGTAVNYLLRHWEKLTLFLHKAGAPLDNNVCERALKKAICHRKNSLFYRTQNGARIGDMFMSLIHTCELNQANSFDYLTELFRHPSEVAAHPERFLPWNYRQAIAELPTAA
;
A
#
# COMPACT_ATOMS: atom_id res chain seq x y z
N MET A 1 -27.36 17.36 1.86
CA MET A 1 -27.02 15.98 1.45
C MET A 1 -27.39 14.93 2.49
N LYS A 2 -26.91 15.01 3.74
CA LYS A 2 -27.31 14.06 4.81
C LYS A 2 -28.84 14.00 5.02
N SER A 3 -29.48 15.15 5.10
CA SER A 3 -30.95 15.26 5.20
C SER A 3 -31.69 14.61 4.03
N TRP A 4 -31.14 14.73 2.82
CA TRP A 4 -31.71 14.10 1.62
C TRP A 4 -31.66 12.57 1.69
N LEU A 5 -30.61 11.99 2.30
CA LEU A 5 -30.49 10.55 2.50
C LEU A 5 -31.51 10.04 3.53
N HIS A 6 -31.72 10.77 4.63
CA HIS A 6 -32.78 10.44 5.60
C HIS A 6 -34.17 10.46 4.96
N ARG A 7 -34.45 11.49 4.16
CA ARG A 7 -35.69 11.63 3.40
C ARG A 7 -36.00 10.40 2.53
N GLN A 8 -35.00 9.71 1.99
CA GLN A 8 -35.23 8.50 1.19
C GLN A 8 -35.96 7.39 1.97
N PHE A 9 -35.70 7.31 3.28
CA PHE A 9 -36.37 6.36 4.16
C PHE A 9 -37.64 6.92 4.77
N ASP A 10 -37.63 8.18 5.20
CA ASP A 10 -38.80 8.83 5.82
C ASP A 10 -40.00 8.87 4.86
N GLU A 11 -39.74 9.14 3.58
CA GLU A 11 -40.76 9.16 2.51
C GLU A 11 -40.97 7.78 1.85
N LYS A 12 -40.32 6.73 2.35
CA LYS A 12 -40.39 5.35 1.83
C LYS A 12 -40.07 5.25 0.32
N LEU A 13 -39.17 6.09 -0.17
CA LEU A 13 -38.71 6.08 -1.57
C LEU A 13 -37.72 4.96 -1.84
N VAL A 14 -37.04 4.47 -0.81
CA VAL A 14 -36.06 3.38 -0.89
C VAL A 14 -36.36 2.35 0.20
N GLU A 15 -36.49 1.09 -0.20
CA GLU A 15 -36.61 -0.04 0.72
C GLU A 15 -35.29 -0.22 1.50
N PRO A 16 -35.28 -0.20 2.85
CA PRO A 16 -34.05 -0.27 3.65
C PRO A 16 -33.17 -1.48 3.36
N ASN A 17 -33.78 -2.62 3.02
CA ASN A 17 -33.09 -3.87 2.73
C ASN A 17 -32.68 -4.03 1.26
N SER A 18 -33.03 -3.07 0.40
CA SER A 18 -32.55 -3.07 -0.99
C SER A 18 -31.04 -2.79 -1.05
N ALA A 19 -30.41 -3.07 -2.20
CA ALA A 19 -29.01 -2.73 -2.43
C ALA A 19 -28.74 -1.23 -2.22
N LEU A 20 -29.66 -0.37 -2.71
CA LEU A 20 -29.58 1.08 -2.51
C LEU A 20 -29.79 1.45 -1.04
N GLY A 21 -30.79 0.86 -0.37
CA GLY A 21 -31.05 1.10 1.06
C GLY A 21 -29.86 0.71 1.94
N THR A 22 -29.19 -0.39 1.60
CA THR A 22 -27.96 -0.83 2.27
C THR A 22 -26.82 0.18 2.09
N ALA A 23 -26.62 0.70 0.88
CA ALA A 23 -25.61 1.71 0.58
C ALA A 23 -25.89 3.04 1.30
N VAL A 24 -27.15 3.50 1.32
CA VAL A 24 -27.58 4.70 2.04
C VAL A 24 -27.35 4.54 3.54
N ASN A 25 -27.75 3.41 4.12
CA ASN A 25 -27.51 3.10 5.54
C ASN A 25 -26.02 3.07 5.88
N TYR A 26 -25.19 2.49 5.01
CA TYR A 26 -23.74 2.48 5.18
C TYR A 26 -23.17 3.90 5.21
N LEU A 27 -23.55 4.75 4.25
CA LEU A 27 -23.11 6.14 4.18
C LEU A 27 -23.56 6.94 5.42
N LEU A 28 -24.81 6.77 5.86
CA LEU A 28 -25.33 7.42 7.07
C LEU A 28 -24.59 6.98 8.33
N ARG A 29 -24.34 5.67 8.49
CA ARG A 29 -23.60 5.09 9.62
C ARG A 29 -22.16 5.58 9.69
N HIS A 30 -21.53 5.83 8.54
CA HIS A 30 -20.14 6.25 8.44
C HIS A 30 -19.97 7.72 8.02
N TRP A 31 -21.02 8.53 8.14
CA TRP A 31 -21.08 9.89 7.61
C TRP A 31 -19.86 10.75 7.97
N GLU A 32 -19.53 10.83 9.26
CA GLU A 32 -18.42 11.66 9.74
C GLU A 32 -17.07 11.24 9.13
N LYS A 33 -16.83 9.93 9.02
CA LYS A 33 -15.58 9.39 8.46
C LYS A 33 -15.49 9.61 6.96
N LEU A 34 -16.59 9.33 6.24
CA LEU A 34 -16.67 9.47 4.78
C LEU A 34 -16.72 10.93 4.31
N THR A 35 -17.04 11.88 5.20
CA THR A 35 -17.07 13.32 4.91
C THR A 35 -15.93 14.10 5.59
N LEU A 36 -14.95 13.41 6.18
CA LEU A 36 -13.83 14.03 6.89
C LEU A 36 -13.01 14.98 5.99
N PHE A 37 -12.88 14.66 4.71
CA PHE A 37 -12.19 15.50 3.72
C PHE A 37 -12.77 16.91 3.58
N LEU A 38 -14.04 17.12 3.95
CA LEU A 38 -14.67 18.44 3.96
C LEU A 38 -14.23 19.31 5.15
N HIS A 39 -13.74 18.68 6.23
CA HIS A 39 -13.49 19.33 7.51
C HIS A 39 -12.00 19.33 7.90
N LYS A 40 -11.21 18.44 7.31
CA LYS A 40 -9.78 18.30 7.59
C LYS A 40 -8.97 18.48 6.31
N ALA A 41 -8.19 19.56 6.25
CA ALA A 41 -7.25 19.79 5.17
C ALA A 41 -6.27 18.59 5.04
N GLY A 42 -6.05 18.14 3.80
CA GLY A 42 -5.17 17.00 3.51
C GLY A 42 -5.79 15.62 3.73
N ALA A 43 -7.03 15.49 4.22
CA ALA A 43 -7.70 14.19 4.20
C ALA A 43 -8.10 13.83 2.76
N PRO A 44 -7.72 12.65 2.25
CA PRO A 44 -8.09 12.24 0.90
C PRO A 44 -9.59 11.93 0.82
N LEU A 45 -10.19 12.20 -0.34
CA LEU A 45 -11.60 11.90 -0.63
C LEU A 45 -11.87 10.39 -0.73
N ASP A 46 -10.88 9.64 -1.20
CA ASP A 46 -10.95 8.21 -1.44
C ASP A 46 -9.80 7.47 -0.74
N ASN A 47 -9.88 6.14 -0.69
CA ASN A 47 -8.83 5.28 -0.16
C ASN A 47 -7.95 4.67 -1.27
N ASN A 48 -7.99 5.19 -2.51
CA ASN A 48 -7.44 4.51 -3.69
C ASN A 48 -5.96 4.18 -3.55
N VAL A 49 -5.21 5.01 -2.81
CA VAL A 49 -3.80 4.75 -2.48
C VAL A 49 -3.67 3.47 -1.65
N CYS A 50 -4.47 3.32 -0.60
CA CYS A 50 -4.48 2.13 0.25
C CYS A 50 -4.96 0.90 -0.51
N GLU A 51 -6.02 1.01 -1.31
CA GLU A 51 -6.52 -0.10 -2.11
C GLU A 51 -5.51 -0.57 -3.15
N ARG A 52 -4.81 0.35 -3.83
CA ARG A 52 -3.73 0.02 -4.76
C ARG A 52 -2.57 -0.69 -4.06
N ALA A 53 -2.19 -0.25 -2.86
CA ALA A 53 -1.16 -0.92 -2.07
C ALA A 53 -1.59 -2.34 -1.68
N LEU A 54 -2.81 -2.51 -1.16
CA LEU A 54 -3.35 -3.81 -0.76
C LEU A 54 -3.48 -4.78 -1.95
N LYS A 55 -3.87 -4.27 -3.12
CA LYS A 55 -4.02 -5.07 -4.35
C LYS A 55 -2.72 -5.78 -4.71
N LYS A 56 -1.56 -5.17 -4.49
CA LYS A 56 -0.26 -5.81 -4.76
C LYS A 56 -0.02 -7.03 -3.89
N ALA A 57 -0.29 -6.93 -2.59
CA ALA A 57 -0.19 -8.07 -1.67
C ALA A 57 -1.16 -9.20 -2.07
N ILE A 58 -2.39 -8.86 -2.46
CA ILE A 58 -3.39 -9.84 -2.93
C ILE A 58 -2.92 -10.53 -4.22
N CYS A 59 -2.42 -9.78 -5.19
CA CYS A 59 -1.87 -10.32 -6.43
C CYS A 59 -0.66 -11.23 -6.17
N HIS A 60 0.26 -10.82 -5.30
CA HIS A 60 1.40 -11.64 -4.91
C HIS A 60 0.95 -12.97 -4.30
N ARG A 61 0.05 -12.93 -3.31
CA ARG A 61 -0.50 -14.15 -2.68
C ARG A 61 -1.17 -15.07 -3.70
N LYS A 62 -1.92 -14.52 -4.67
CA LYS A 62 -2.54 -15.30 -5.74
C LYS A 62 -1.48 -15.97 -6.62
N ASN A 63 -0.41 -15.26 -6.97
CA ASN A 63 0.65 -15.75 -7.85
C ASN A 63 1.58 -16.76 -7.16
N SER A 64 1.73 -16.70 -5.83
CA SER A 64 2.55 -17.64 -5.07
C SER A 64 1.91 -19.02 -4.87
N LEU A 65 0.62 -19.20 -5.23
CA LEU A 65 -0.19 -20.41 -5.05
C LEU A 65 -0.36 -20.84 -3.58
N PHE A 66 0.73 -21.27 -2.92
CA PHE A 66 0.77 -21.66 -1.51
C PHE A 66 2.21 -21.60 -0.97
N TYR A 67 2.34 -21.39 0.34
CA TYR A 67 3.61 -21.55 1.06
C TYR A 67 3.59 -22.84 1.86
N ARG A 68 4.63 -23.68 1.73
CA ARG A 68 4.73 -24.96 2.44
C ARG A 68 4.94 -24.79 3.96
N THR A 69 5.60 -23.71 4.37
CA THR A 69 5.95 -23.44 5.76
C THR A 69 5.69 -21.97 6.10
N GLN A 70 5.44 -21.68 7.38
CA GLN A 70 5.31 -20.30 7.86
C GLN A 70 6.59 -19.48 7.61
N ASN A 71 7.76 -20.12 7.71
CA ASN A 71 9.02 -19.46 7.40
C ASN A 71 9.10 -19.07 5.91
N GLY A 72 8.69 -19.97 5.00
CA GLY A 72 8.62 -19.66 3.57
C GLY A 72 7.66 -18.51 3.26
N ALA A 73 6.51 -18.46 3.94
CA ALA A 73 5.58 -17.34 3.84
C ALA A 73 6.21 -16.02 4.29
N ARG A 74 6.89 -16.01 5.45
CA ARG A 74 7.59 -14.83 5.97
C ARG A 74 8.65 -14.30 4.99
N ILE A 75 9.43 -15.20 4.38
CA ILE A 75 10.44 -14.81 3.38
C ILE A 75 9.77 -14.24 2.12
N GLY A 76 8.66 -14.85 1.67
CA GLY A 76 7.86 -14.31 0.56
C GLY A 76 7.34 -12.90 0.84
N ASP A 77 6.80 -12.67 2.05
CA ASP A 77 6.29 -11.37 2.48
C ASP A 77 7.41 -10.32 2.56
N MET A 78 8.61 -10.72 2.98
CA MET A 78 9.79 -9.85 3.02
C MET A 78 10.20 -9.41 1.60
N PHE A 79 10.31 -10.34 0.66
CA PHE A 79 10.63 -10.00 -0.73
C PHE A 79 9.55 -9.14 -1.38
N MET A 80 8.27 -9.45 -1.16
CA MET A 80 7.15 -8.65 -1.65
C MET A 80 7.24 -7.21 -1.13
N SER A 81 7.52 -7.03 0.17
CA SER A 81 7.66 -5.71 0.79
C SER A 81 8.85 -4.94 0.20
N LEU A 82 9.99 -5.61 0.01
CA LEU A 82 11.19 -5.01 -0.59
C LEU A 82 10.96 -4.58 -2.04
N ILE A 83 10.38 -5.46 -2.87
CA ILE A 83 10.07 -5.17 -4.28
C ILE A 83 9.13 -3.96 -4.35
N HIS A 84 8.05 -3.97 -3.56
CA HIS A 84 7.08 -2.89 -3.60
C HIS A 84 7.68 -1.56 -3.09
N THR A 85 8.56 -1.61 -2.09
CA THR A 85 9.29 -0.42 -1.62
C THR A 85 10.19 0.14 -2.72
N CYS A 86 10.88 -0.71 -3.49
CA CYS A 86 11.66 -0.27 -4.64
C CYS A 86 10.79 0.41 -5.69
N GLU A 87 9.64 -0.18 -6.04
CA GLU A 87 8.70 0.41 -7.00
C GLU A 87 8.18 1.79 -6.55
N LEU A 88 7.84 1.95 -5.26
CA LEU A 88 7.40 3.23 -4.70
C LEU A 88 8.47 4.31 -4.79
N ASN A 89 9.75 3.91 -4.75
CA ASN A 89 10.91 4.80 -4.88
C ASN A 89 11.47 4.86 -6.30
N GLN A 90 10.74 4.35 -7.30
CA GLN A 90 11.17 4.32 -8.70
C GLN A 90 12.55 3.64 -8.90
N ALA A 91 12.85 2.67 -8.04
CA ALA A 91 14.05 1.84 -8.11
C ALA A 91 13.72 0.48 -8.75
N ASN A 92 14.66 -0.04 -9.55
CA ASN A 92 14.56 -1.39 -10.07
C ASN A 92 14.94 -2.36 -8.93
N SER A 93 14.02 -3.23 -8.53
CA SER A 93 14.23 -4.13 -7.38
C SER A 93 15.31 -5.17 -7.59
N PHE A 94 15.51 -5.62 -8.84
CA PHE A 94 16.55 -6.59 -9.17
C PHE A 94 17.93 -5.94 -9.14
N ASP A 95 18.06 -4.75 -9.73
CA ASP A 95 19.27 -3.93 -9.65
C ASP A 95 19.63 -3.64 -8.18
N TYR A 96 18.67 -3.16 -7.40
CA TYR A 96 18.84 -2.91 -5.97
C TYR A 96 19.37 -4.13 -5.21
N LEU A 97 18.72 -5.29 -5.34
CA LEU A 97 19.18 -6.53 -4.69
C LEU A 97 20.58 -6.95 -5.18
N THR A 98 20.85 -6.79 -6.48
CA THR A 98 22.16 -7.10 -7.07
C THR A 98 23.26 -6.28 -6.39
N GLU A 99 23.04 -4.97 -6.24
CA GLU A 99 24.00 -4.06 -5.64
C GLU A 99 24.19 -4.32 -4.14
N LEU A 100 23.12 -4.68 -3.42
CA LEU A 100 23.26 -5.12 -2.03
C LEU A 100 24.17 -6.34 -1.88
N PHE A 101 24.07 -7.31 -2.81
CA PHE A 101 24.92 -8.50 -2.78
C PHE A 101 26.34 -8.27 -3.28
N ARG A 102 26.57 -7.22 -4.09
CA ARG A 102 27.92 -6.82 -4.54
C ARG A 102 28.70 -6.09 -3.46
N HIS A 103 28.01 -5.38 -2.56
CA HIS A 103 28.61 -4.55 -1.51
C HIS A 103 28.22 -5.01 -0.10
N PRO A 104 28.38 -6.30 0.27
CA PRO A 104 27.83 -6.83 1.51
C PRO A 104 28.49 -6.23 2.76
N SER A 105 29.79 -5.89 2.69
CA SER A 105 30.52 -5.30 3.81
C SER A 105 30.09 -3.85 4.07
N GLU A 106 29.91 -3.07 3.01
CA GLU A 106 29.50 -1.68 3.08
C GLU A 106 28.03 -1.56 3.49
N VAL A 107 27.16 -2.45 2.97
CA VAL A 107 25.76 -2.56 3.38
C VAL A 107 25.66 -2.93 4.86
N ALA A 108 26.49 -3.86 5.35
CA ALA A 108 26.48 -4.24 6.76
C ALA A 108 26.98 -3.11 7.67
N ALA A 109 27.95 -2.32 7.20
CA ALA A 109 28.50 -1.18 7.96
C ALA A 109 27.55 0.04 7.97
N HIS A 110 26.88 0.31 6.86
CA HIS A 110 26.08 1.52 6.64
C HIS A 110 24.75 1.23 5.93
N PRO A 111 23.86 0.39 6.49
CA PRO A 111 22.62 -0.04 5.82
C PRO A 111 21.69 1.12 5.46
N GLU A 112 21.72 2.23 6.20
CA GLU A 112 20.95 3.45 5.94
C GLU A 112 21.30 4.13 4.60
N ARG A 113 22.50 3.87 4.08
CA ARG A 113 22.97 4.41 2.80
C ARG A 113 22.54 3.55 1.60
N PHE A 114 22.15 2.31 1.85
CA PHE A 114 21.77 1.34 0.83
C PHE A 114 20.26 1.06 0.87
N LEU A 115 19.43 2.08 1.12
CA LEU A 115 17.98 1.97 1.03
C LEU A 115 17.53 2.20 -0.42
N PRO A 116 16.32 1.77 -0.81
CA PRO A 116 15.88 1.84 -2.20
C PRO A 116 15.89 3.25 -2.82
N TRP A 117 15.85 4.31 -2.01
CA TRP A 117 15.87 5.71 -2.47
C TRP A 117 17.26 6.35 -2.53
N ASN A 118 18.30 5.74 -1.96
CA ASN A 118 19.64 6.35 -1.87
C ASN A 118 20.81 5.40 -2.20
N TYR A 119 20.59 4.10 -2.40
CA TYR A 119 21.66 3.14 -2.69
C TYR A 119 22.55 3.52 -3.88
N ARG A 120 21.99 4.14 -4.93
CA ARG A 120 22.76 4.59 -6.11
C ARG A 120 23.79 5.66 -5.78
N GLN A 121 23.47 6.56 -4.85
CA GLN A 121 24.41 7.58 -4.40
C GLN A 121 25.53 6.93 -3.59
N ALA A 122 25.18 6.00 -2.70
CA ALA A 122 26.17 5.24 -1.95
C ALA A 122 27.16 4.53 -2.88
N ILE A 123 26.67 3.85 -3.92
CA ILE A 123 27.53 3.16 -4.91
C ILE A 123 28.42 4.14 -5.68
N ALA A 124 27.89 5.29 -6.10
CA ALA A 124 28.66 6.29 -6.82
C ALA A 124 29.81 6.89 -5.98
N GLU A 125 29.67 6.89 -4.66
CA GLU A 125 30.68 7.36 -3.71
C GLU A 125 31.68 6.27 -3.30
N LEU A 126 31.42 5.00 -3.64
CA LEU A 126 32.36 3.93 -3.35
C LEU A 126 33.63 4.09 -4.21
N PRO A 127 34.81 3.78 -3.64
CA PRO A 127 36.03 3.76 -4.42
C PRO A 127 35.86 2.76 -5.57
N THR A 128 36.10 3.19 -6.81
CA THR A 128 36.15 2.26 -7.94
C THR A 128 37.27 1.26 -7.66
N ALA A 129 36.93 -0.03 -7.58
CA ALA A 129 37.93 -1.08 -7.46
C ALA A 129 38.89 -0.97 -8.66
N ALA A 130 40.19 -0.82 -8.38
CA ALA A 130 41.26 -0.80 -9.37
C ALA A 130 41.46 -2.17 -10.04
#